data_AF-A0AA88R8J6-F1
#
_entry.id   AF-A0AA88R8J6-F1
#
_cell.length_a   1.000
_cell.length_b   1.000
_cell.length_c   1.000
_cell.angle_alpha   90.00
_cell.angle_beta   90.00
_cell.angle_gamma   90.00
#
_symmetry.space_group_name_H-M   'P 1'
#
loop_
_entity.id
_entity.type
_entity.pdbx_description
1 polymer ?
#
loop_
_entity_poly.entity_id
_entity_poly.type
_entity_poly.pdbx_seq_one_letter_code
_entity_poly.pdbx_strand_id
1 'polypeptide(L)'
;MAFLHANITRDNTKFLNGALVGERDVFQVDQGLGIGTKFSFFNRHQRAITRFIPLLQVEEGAGKAAPPVLVLHGNYGGCVGDLPGYEAFTLGGPCSVRGYNMGEIGAARNKLELAAEIRVPVKSAFVSSKDYYISRGKSSF
;
A
#
# COMPACT_ATOMS: atom_id res chain seq x y z
N MET A 1 -0.29 -28.31 -11.88
CA MET A 1 -0.84 -26.99 -11.52
C MET A 1 -0.20 -25.95 -12.42
N ALA A 2 -1.00 -25.24 -13.23
CA ALA A 2 -0.52 -24.11 -14.03
C ALA A 2 -0.92 -22.82 -13.31
N PHE A 3 0.04 -21.88 -13.19
CA PHE A 3 -0.16 -20.58 -12.57
C PHE A 3 0.15 -19.49 -13.60
N LEU A 4 -0.66 -18.44 -13.62
CA LEU A 4 -0.38 -17.21 -14.35
C LEU A 4 -0.15 -16.11 -13.33
N HIS A 5 0.98 -15.42 -13.45
CA HIS A 5 1.33 -14.25 -12.65
C HIS A 5 1.48 -13.05 -13.58
N ALA A 6 0.79 -11.96 -13.26
CA ALA A 6 0.93 -10.68 -13.96
C ALA A 6 1.12 -9.56 -12.94
N ASN A 7 2.12 -8.71 -13.18
CA ASN A 7 2.39 -7.53 -12.36
C ASN A 7 2.54 -6.31 -13.27
N ILE A 8 1.77 -5.27 -12.97
CA ILE A 8 1.83 -3.97 -13.62
C ILE A 8 2.17 -2.95 -12.54
N THR A 9 3.33 -2.32 -12.66
CA THR A 9 3.74 -1.24 -11.78
C THR A 9 3.88 0.04 -12.59
N ARG A 10 3.14 1.07 -12.19
CA ARG A 10 3.25 2.43 -12.72
C ARG A 10 3.84 3.33 -11.65
N ASP A 11 5.04 3.83 -11.93
CA ASP A 11 5.74 4.78 -11.05
C ASP A 11 5.99 6.08 -11.81
N ASN A 12 5.42 7.16 -11.32
CA ASN A 12 5.57 8.54 -11.74
C ASN A 12 5.89 9.41 -10.50
N THR A 13 6.64 8.84 -9.55
CA THR A 13 7.19 9.60 -8.43
C THR A 13 8.40 10.41 -8.90
N LYS A 14 8.54 11.62 -8.35
CA LYS A 14 9.60 12.58 -8.61
C LYS A 14 10.06 13.16 -7.28
N PHE A 15 11.34 13.49 -7.20
CA PHE A 15 11.88 14.21 -6.05
C PHE A 15 11.84 15.71 -6.31
N LEU A 16 11.10 16.44 -5.48
CA LEU A 16 11.02 17.90 -5.48
C LEU A 16 11.65 18.44 -4.20
N ASN A 17 12.80 19.12 -4.33
CA ASN A 17 13.52 19.73 -3.19
C ASN A 17 13.74 18.76 -2.00
N GLY A 18 13.99 17.46 -2.28
CA GLY A 18 14.19 16.42 -1.28
C GLY A 18 12.92 15.72 -0.76
N ALA A 19 11.73 16.18 -1.16
CA ALA A 19 10.46 15.50 -0.87
C ALA A 19 10.01 14.64 -2.05
N LEU A 20 9.47 13.46 -1.78
CA LEU A 20 8.93 12.57 -2.81
C LEU A 20 7.49 13.01 -3.13
N VAL A 21 7.23 13.29 -4.40
CA VAL A 21 5.95 13.78 -4.94
C VAL A 21 5.54 12.91 -6.12
N GLY A 22 4.24 12.78 -6.35
CA GLY A 22 3.72 12.06 -7.51
C GLY A 22 3.16 10.71 -7.16
N GLU A 23 3.39 9.73 -8.03
CA GLU A 23 2.44 8.64 -8.19
C GLU A 23 3.00 7.25 -8.30
N ARG A 24 2.59 6.33 -7.41
CA ARG A 24 2.92 4.91 -7.53
C ARG A 24 1.70 4.01 -7.39
N ASP A 25 1.39 3.29 -8.46
CA ASP A 25 0.33 2.29 -8.52
C ASP A 25 0.92 0.93 -8.86
N VAL A 26 0.55 -0.10 -8.13
CA VAL A 26 0.98 -1.48 -8.33
C VAL A 26 -0.27 -2.35 -8.42
N PHE A 27 -0.37 -3.11 -9.49
CA PHE A 27 -1.42 -4.10 -9.69
C PHE A 27 -0.79 -5.47 -9.92
N GLN A 28 -1.23 -6.46 -9.17
CA GLN A 28 -0.77 -7.84 -9.25
C GLN A 28 -1.98 -8.75 -9.40
N VAL A 29 -1.89 -9.73 -10.30
CA VAL A 29 -2.90 -10.76 -10.50
C VAL A 29 -2.22 -12.11 -10.57
N ASP A 30 -2.69 -13.02 -9.73
CA ASP A 30 -2.28 -14.42 -9.66
C ASP A 30 -3.50 -15.28 -9.99
N GLN A 31 -3.42 -16.06 -11.07
CA GLN A 31 -4.48 -16.97 -11.47
C GLN A 31 -4.00 -18.42 -11.43
N GLY A 32 -4.64 -19.22 -10.58
CA GLY A 32 -4.56 -20.67 -10.62
C GLY A 32 -5.55 -21.22 -11.63
N LEU A 33 -5.06 -21.82 -12.72
CA LEU A 33 -5.91 -22.35 -13.81
C LEU A 33 -6.58 -23.68 -13.51
N GLY A 34 -6.29 -24.32 -12.37
CA GLY A 34 -7.02 -25.51 -11.92
C GLY A 34 -7.02 -26.69 -12.90
N ILE A 35 -5.99 -26.85 -13.75
CA ILE A 35 -5.95 -27.94 -14.74
C ILE A 35 -5.75 -29.28 -14.01
N GLY A 36 -6.85 -30.01 -13.80
CA GLY A 36 -6.93 -31.32 -13.14
C GLY A 36 -7.93 -31.35 -11.97
N THR A 37 -8.42 -32.55 -11.59
CA THR A 37 -9.50 -32.73 -10.59
C THR A 37 -9.14 -32.39 -9.14
N LYS A 38 -7.88 -32.05 -8.85
CA LYS A 38 -7.37 -31.77 -7.49
C LYS A 38 -6.86 -30.35 -7.27
N PHE A 39 -6.95 -29.46 -8.26
CA PHE A 39 -6.40 -28.11 -8.16
C PHE A 39 -7.51 -27.07 -8.13
N SER A 40 -7.58 -26.29 -7.05
CA SER A 40 -8.55 -25.21 -6.93
C SER A 40 -8.28 -24.11 -7.96
N PHE A 41 -9.34 -23.66 -8.63
CA PHE A 41 -9.30 -22.47 -9.46
C PHE A 41 -9.43 -21.24 -8.55
N PHE A 42 -8.45 -20.34 -8.63
CA PHE A 42 -8.47 -19.09 -7.88
C PHE A 42 -7.90 -17.95 -8.72
N ASN A 43 -8.39 -16.75 -8.48
CA ASN A 43 -7.85 -15.50 -9.01
C ASN A 43 -7.66 -14.53 -7.85
N ARG A 44 -6.41 -14.37 -7.43
CA ARG A 44 -6.00 -13.41 -6.42
C ARG A 44 -5.55 -12.14 -7.13
N HIS A 45 -6.11 -11.00 -6.73
CA HIS A 45 -5.74 -9.71 -7.29
C HIS A 45 -5.40 -8.74 -6.17
N GLN A 46 -4.29 -8.02 -6.31
CA GLN A 46 -3.80 -7.03 -5.35
C GLN A 46 -3.57 -5.71 -6.05
N ARG A 47 -4.03 -4.61 -5.44
CA ARG A 47 -3.86 -3.24 -5.90
C ARG A 47 -3.32 -2.40 -4.76
N ALA A 48 -2.13 -1.85 -4.93
CA ALA A 48 -1.56 -0.86 -4.02
C ALA A 48 -1.42 0.48 -4.75
N ILE A 49 -2.05 1.52 -4.20
CA ILE A 49 -2.08 2.88 -4.75
C ILE A 49 -1.47 3.80 -3.71
N THR A 50 -0.43 4.53 -4.10
CA THR A 50 0.26 5.49 -3.24
C THR A 50 0.34 6.84 -3.92
N ARG A 51 -0.35 7.84 -3.35
CA ARG A 51 -0.29 9.24 -3.80
C ARG A 51 0.55 10.07 -2.86
N PHE A 52 1.45 10.86 -3.43
CA PHE A 52 2.25 11.85 -2.72
C PHE A 52 1.83 13.24 -3.19
N ILE A 53 0.99 13.90 -2.40
CA ILE A 53 0.39 15.19 -2.73
C ILE A 53 1.13 16.28 -1.96
N PRO A 54 1.80 17.23 -2.64
CA PRO A 54 2.41 18.37 -1.97
C PRO A 54 1.31 19.34 -1.52
N LEU A 55 1.29 19.69 -0.23
CA LEU A 55 0.29 20.61 0.32
C LEU A 55 0.62 22.08 0.06
N LEU A 56 1.89 22.40 -0.18
CA LEU A 56 2.36 23.72 -0.57
C LEU A 56 3.03 23.65 -1.93
N GLN A 57 2.67 24.57 -2.81
CA GLN A 57 3.31 24.77 -4.10
C GLN A 57 4.65 25.48 -3.84
N VAL A 58 5.74 24.72 -3.84
CA VAL A 58 7.09 25.25 -3.65
C VAL A 58 7.80 25.21 -5.00
N GLU A 59 8.43 26.32 -5.38
CA GLU A 59 9.24 26.38 -6.59
C GLU A 59 10.47 25.45 -6.48
N GLU A 60 10.77 24.74 -7.57
CA GLU A 60 12.00 23.95 -7.70
C GLU A 60 13.22 24.88 -7.56
N GLY A 61 14.14 24.55 -6.66
CA GLY A 61 15.35 25.35 -6.48
C GLY A 61 16.25 24.86 -5.35
N ALA A 62 17.56 24.79 -5.63
CA ALA A 62 18.58 24.44 -4.65
C ALA A 62 18.53 25.41 -3.45
N GLY A 63 18.26 24.89 -2.25
CA GLY A 63 18.22 25.67 -1.00
C GLY A 63 16.83 26.08 -0.50
N LYS A 64 15.74 25.75 -1.21
CA LYS A 64 14.36 25.98 -0.72
C LYS A 64 13.91 24.86 0.23
N ALA A 65 13.04 25.21 1.18
CA ALA A 65 12.51 24.24 2.14
C ALA A 65 11.72 23.14 1.42
N ALA A 66 11.87 21.89 1.86
CA ALA A 66 11.03 20.80 1.37
C ALA A 66 9.54 21.16 1.59
N PRO A 67 8.65 20.87 0.63
CA PRO A 67 7.22 21.05 0.84
C PRO A 67 6.71 20.01 1.85
N PRO A 68 5.72 20.35 2.70
CA PRO A 68 4.94 19.34 3.41
C PRO A 68 4.19 18.45 2.41
N VAL A 69 4.28 17.14 2.59
CA VAL A 69 3.68 16.14 1.69
C VAL A 69 2.66 15.31 2.44
N LEU A 70 1.45 15.23 1.87
CA LEU A 70 0.44 14.27 2.27
C LEU A 70 0.64 12.97 1.47
N VAL A 71 0.90 11.88 2.19
CA VAL A 71 1.03 10.54 1.63
C VAL A 71 -0.27 9.79 1.86
N LEU A 72 -0.97 9.46 0.80
CA LEU A 72 -2.14 8.60 0.85
C LEU A 72 -1.77 7.24 0.31
N HIS A 73 -2.02 6.19 1.09
CA HIS A 73 -1.77 4.82 0.72
C HIS A 73 -3.05 4.00 0.83
N GLY A 74 -3.42 3.33 -0.25
CA GLY A 74 -4.52 2.38 -0.29
C GLY A 74 -4.03 1.03 -0.78
N ASN A 75 -4.28 -0.02 -0.02
CA ASN A 75 -3.94 -1.39 -0.39
C ASN A 75 -5.20 -2.24 -0.35
N TYR A 76 -5.59 -2.73 -1.51
CA TYR A 76 -6.73 -3.60 -1.72
C TYR A 76 -6.24 -4.96 -2.22
N GLY A 77 -6.77 -6.03 -1.64
CA GLY A 77 -6.50 -7.39 -2.08
C GLY A 77 -7.79 -8.16 -2.08
N GLY A 78 -8.08 -8.89 -3.14
CA GLY A 78 -9.26 -9.73 -3.23
C GLY A 78 -8.92 -11.08 -3.81
N CYS A 79 -9.77 -12.06 -3.52
CA CYS A 79 -9.67 -13.35 -4.18
C CYS A 79 -11.04 -13.83 -4.63
N VAL A 80 -11.08 -14.30 -5.88
CA VAL A 80 -12.24 -14.93 -6.50
C VAL A 80 -11.92 -16.42 -6.65
N GLY A 81 -12.79 -17.30 -6.13
CA GLY A 81 -12.62 -18.75 -6.17
C GLY A 81 -12.13 -19.35 -4.85
N ASP A 82 -11.67 -20.60 -4.91
CA ASP A 82 -11.26 -21.37 -3.75
C ASP A 82 -9.79 -21.16 -3.43
N LEU A 83 -9.49 -19.98 -2.91
CA LEU A 83 -8.16 -19.68 -2.39
C LEU A 83 -7.86 -20.57 -1.19
N PRO A 84 -6.73 -21.29 -1.20
CA PRO A 84 -6.26 -22.01 -0.03
C PRO A 84 -6.02 -21.06 1.15
N GLY A 85 -6.29 -21.51 2.38
CA GLY A 85 -6.15 -20.66 3.58
C GLY A 85 -4.74 -20.12 3.82
N TYR A 86 -3.71 -20.79 3.30
CA TYR A 86 -2.31 -20.33 3.39
C TYR A 86 -2.00 -19.14 2.46
N GLU A 87 -2.86 -18.85 1.47
CA GLU A 87 -2.75 -17.67 0.60
C GLU A 87 -3.64 -16.50 1.06
N ALA A 88 -4.37 -16.66 2.18
CA ALA A 88 -5.20 -15.60 2.72
C ALA A 88 -4.39 -14.35 3.09
N PHE A 89 -5.01 -13.18 2.96
CA PHE A 89 -4.38 -11.92 3.32
C PHE A 89 -4.41 -11.72 4.83
N THR A 90 -3.25 -11.72 5.45
CA THR A 90 -3.10 -11.32 6.85
C THR A 90 -3.11 -9.79 6.95
N LEU A 91 -3.89 -9.28 7.90
CA LEU A 91 -3.99 -7.87 8.23
C LEU A 91 -3.23 -7.57 9.53
N GLY A 92 -2.50 -6.46 9.55
CA GLY A 92 -1.71 -6.02 10.70
C GLY A 92 -0.21 -6.14 10.47
N GLY A 93 0.55 -5.31 11.19
CA GLY A 93 2.00 -5.23 11.13
C GLY A 93 2.55 -3.91 10.59
N PRO A 94 3.88 -3.73 10.61
CA PRO A 94 4.54 -2.45 10.30
C PRO A 94 4.27 -1.92 8.89
N CYS A 95 4.05 -2.83 7.93
CA CYS A 95 3.83 -2.53 6.51
C CYS A 95 2.34 -2.60 6.09
N SER A 96 1.43 -2.77 7.04
CA SER A 96 -0.02 -2.84 6.85
C SER A 96 -0.66 -1.81 7.78
N VAL A 97 -1.26 -2.25 8.88
CA VAL A 97 -1.81 -1.38 9.93
C VAL A 97 -0.81 -1.33 11.08
N ARG A 98 -0.05 -0.23 11.14
CA ARG A 98 0.87 0.04 12.25
C ARG A 98 0.07 0.15 13.55
N GLY A 99 0.61 -0.42 14.64
CA GLY A 99 -0.05 -0.50 15.94
C GLY A 99 -0.70 -1.86 16.23
N TYR A 100 -0.82 -2.72 15.23
CA TYR A 100 -1.22 -4.12 15.38
C TYR A 100 -0.07 -5.05 15.01
N ASN A 101 0.02 -6.19 15.68
CA ASN A 101 0.92 -7.26 15.29
C ASN A 101 0.49 -7.89 13.96
N MET A 102 1.43 -8.60 13.34
CA MET A 102 1.17 -9.34 12.10
C MET A 102 0.01 -10.32 12.30
N GLY A 103 -1.06 -10.16 11.52
CA GLY A 103 -2.22 -11.06 11.57
C GLY A 103 -3.16 -10.85 12.76
N GLU A 104 -2.94 -9.83 13.62
CA GLU A 104 -3.78 -9.56 14.79
C GLU A 104 -5.21 -9.14 14.41
N ILE A 105 -5.36 -8.47 13.26
CA ILE A 105 -6.67 -8.05 12.73
C ILE A 105 -7.40 -9.23 12.05
N GLY A 106 -6.66 -10.30 11.72
CA GLY A 106 -7.19 -11.52 11.12
C GLY A 106 -6.65 -11.81 9.71
N ALA A 107 -7.05 -12.96 9.19
CA ALA A 107 -6.76 -13.39 7.81
C ALA A 107 -8.07 -13.44 7.02
N ALA A 108 -8.11 -12.76 5.88
CA ALA A 108 -9.31 -12.68 5.04
C ALA A 108 -8.97 -12.92 3.56
N ARG A 109 -9.96 -13.39 2.80
CA ARG A 109 -9.86 -13.53 1.34
C ARG A 109 -9.92 -12.19 0.63
N ASN A 110 -10.56 -11.19 1.26
CA ASN A 110 -10.64 -9.82 0.80
C ASN A 110 -10.11 -8.89 1.90
N LYS A 111 -9.23 -7.96 1.54
CA LYS A 111 -8.66 -6.96 2.41
C LYS A 111 -8.76 -5.57 1.80
N LEU A 112 -8.95 -4.58 2.67
CA LEU A 112 -8.88 -3.17 2.33
C LEU A 112 -8.17 -2.43 3.46
N GLU A 113 -7.02 -1.84 3.14
CA GLU A 113 -6.21 -1.02 4.04
C GLU A 113 -6.12 0.38 3.47
N LEU A 114 -6.40 1.38 4.31
CA LEU A 114 -6.29 2.79 3.97
C LEU A 114 -5.41 3.47 5.03
N ALA A 115 -4.43 4.23 4.57
CA ALA A 115 -3.53 5.01 5.41
C ALA A 115 -3.33 6.41 4.82
N ALA A 116 -3.28 7.39 5.70
CA ALA A 116 -2.90 8.76 5.38
C ALA A 116 -1.77 9.17 6.33
N GLU A 117 -0.67 9.63 5.78
CA GLU A 117 0.48 10.17 6.52
C GLU A 117 0.71 11.63 6.10
N ILE A 118 1.00 12.50 7.06
CA ILE A 118 1.41 13.88 6.79
C ILE A 118 2.89 14.00 7.14
N ARG A 119 3.72 14.37 6.16
CA ARG A 119 5.15 14.61 6.35
C ARG A 119 5.41 16.10 6.38
N VAL A 120 5.78 16.63 7.54
CA VAL A 120 6.10 18.06 7.73
C VAL A 120 7.61 18.21 7.92
N PRO A 121 8.30 19.04 7.11
CA PRO A 121 9.72 19.29 7.29
C PRO A 121 9.93 20.25 8.47
N VAL A 122 10.58 19.76 9.52
CA VAL A 122 10.93 20.57 10.70
C VAL A 122 12.24 21.30 10.42
N LYS A 123 12.19 22.65 10.38
CA LYS A 123 13.41 23.47 10.37
C LYS A 123 13.93 23.59 11.79
N SER A 124 15.20 23.25 11.98
CA SER A 124 16.04 23.32 13.21
C SER A 124 16.33 21.95 13.82
N ALA A 125 17.63 21.62 13.79
CA ALA A 125 18.41 20.80 14.70
C ALA A 125 17.69 19.71 15.55
N PHE A 126 18.22 18.48 15.42
CA PHE A 126 17.92 17.31 16.24
C PHE A 126 16.56 16.64 16.02
N VAL A 127 16.63 15.52 15.29
CA VAL A 127 15.90 14.26 15.50
C VAL A 127 14.58 14.39 16.26
N SER A 128 13.47 14.47 15.52
CA SER A 128 12.26 13.67 15.76
C SER A 128 11.21 14.04 14.72
N SER A 129 11.07 13.24 13.66
CA SER A 129 9.87 13.27 12.82
C SER A 129 8.69 12.82 13.68
N LYS A 130 7.67 13.65 13.82
CA LYS A 130 6.45 13.31 14.56
C LYS A 130 5.38 12.98 13.54
N ASP A 131 5.21 11.70 13.28
CA ASP A 131 4.24 11.20 12.31
C ASP A 131 2.87 11.01 13.02
N TYR A 132 1.85 11.77 12.62
CA TYR A 132 0.47 11.61 13.09
C TYR A 132 -0.29 10.71 12.12
N TYR A 133 -0.84 9.59 12.62
CA TYR A 133 -1.51 8.55 11.82
C TYR A 133 -2.96 8.37 12.22
N ILE A 134 -3.86 8.36 11.24
CA ILE A 134 -5.25 7.90 11.40
C ILE A 134 -5.47 6.84 10.33
N SER A 135 -5.47 5.56 10.72
CA SER A 135 -5.85 4.43 9.87
C SER A 135 -7.17 3.86 10.37
N ARG A 136 -8.16 3.72 9.48
CA ARG A 136 -9.40 2.99 9.74
C ARG A 136 -9.45 1.78 8.80
N GLY A 137 -9.34 0.58 9.37
CA GLY A 137 -9.62 -0.67 8.68
C GLY A 137 -11.07 -1.09 8.91
N LYS A 138 -11.76 -1.54 7.86
CA LYS A 138 -13.08 -2.19 7.97
C LYS A 138 -12.98 -3.54 7.26
N SER A 139 -13.08 -4.63 8.02
CA SER A 139 -13.24 -5.99 7.47
C SER A 139 -14.73 -6.28 7.28
N SER A 140 -15.10 -6.89 6.17
CA SER A 140 -16.43 -7.45 5.97
C SER A 140 -16.27 -8.96 5.85
N PHE A 141 -16.90 -9.68 6.78
CA PHE A 141 -16.99 -11.13 6.82
C PHE A 141 -17.87 -11.65 5.69
#